data_AF-T0FET2-F1
#
_entry.id   AF-T0FET2-F1
#
_cell.length_a   1.000
_cell.length_b   1.000
_cell.length_c   1.000
_cell.angle_alpha   90.00
_cell.angle_beta   90.00
_cell.angle_gamma   90.00
#
_symmetry.space_group_name_H-M   'P 1'
#
loop_
_entity.id
_entity.type
_entity.pdbx_description
1 polymer ?
#
loop_
_entity_poly.entity_id
_entity_poly.type
_entity_poly.pdbx_seq_one_letter_code
_entity_poly.pdbx_strand_id
1 'polypeptide(L)'
;MAKKSSKSKRKTTKRKTTKRRVTTKKKFSGLKLITKRYESTKKPKLHKYPKKPSHNATNDDKEKYLEKRNEAHSKNLKLIKEWQENVTRANALNKEIYGG
;
A
#
# COMPACT_ATOMS: atom_id res chain seq x y z
N MET A 1 22.69 -23.86 64.22
CA MET A 1 21.24 -23.69 64.48
C MET A 1 20.79 -22.48 63.67
N ALA A 2 19.73 -22.43 62.85
CA ALA A 2 18.45 -23.12 62.87
C ALA A 2 18.00 -23.56 61.46
N LYS A 3 17.19 -24.63 61.43
CA LYS A 3 16.49 -25.17 60.27
C LYS A 3 15.33 -24.25 59.87
N LYS A 4 15.10 -24.05 58.57
CA LYS A 4 13.74 -23.91 58.01
C LYS A 4 13.64 -24.66 56.68
N SER A 5 13.14 -25.89 56.79
CA SER A 5 12.25 -26.54 55.83
C SER A 5 11.15 -25.55 55.37
N SER A 6 10.60 -25.58 54.16
CA SER A 6 9.90 -26.72 53.61
C SER A 6 9.56 -26.54 52.13
N LYS A 7 9.54 -27.69 51.47
CA LYS A 7 9.08 -28.05 50.13
C LYS A 7 7.68 -27.48 49.83
N SER A 8 7.54 -26.57 48.86
CA SER A 8 6.23 -26.21 48.30
C SER A 8 6.01 -26.81 46.91
N LYS A 9 4.84 -27.41 46.76
CA LYS A 9 4.45 -28.37 45.74
C LYS A 9 4.07 -27.71 44.41
N ARG A 10 4.55 -28.33 43.33
CA ARG A 10 3.98 -28.39 41.97
C ARG A 10 2.52 -27.92 41.84
N LYS A 11 2.25 -27.01 40.90
CA LYS A 11 1.00 -27.00 40.12
C LYS A 11 1.30 -26.65 38.66
N THR A 12 1.55 -27.69 37.86
CA THR A 12 1.51 -27.65 36.40
C THR A 12 0.07 -27.43 35.95
N THR A 13 -0.32 -26.19 35.70
CA THR A 13 -1.59 -25.87 35.06
C THR A 13 -1.47 -26.05 33.55
N LYS A 14 -1.92 -27.22 33.08
CA LYS A 14 -2.11 -27.54 31.67
C LYS A 14 -3.07 -26.50 31.06
N ARG A 15 -2.55 -25.55 30.29
CA ARG A 15 -3.39 -24.64 29.49
C ARG A 15 -4.06 -25.46 28.38
N LYS A 16 -5.40 -25.42 28.35
CA LYS A 16 -6.23 -25.95 27.27
C LYS A 16 -5.78 -25.32 25.95
N THR A 17 -5.22 -26.14 25.07
CA THR A 17 -4.96 -25.75 23.68
C THR A 17 -6.30 -25.68 22.94
N THR A 18 -6.81 -24.47 22.74
CA THR A 18 -7.97 -24.25 21.87
C THR A 18 -7.55 -24.66 20.46
N LYS A 19 -8.06 -25.80 19.97
CA LYS A 19 -7.83 -26.26 18.60
C LYS A 19 -8.32 -25.18 17.65
N ARG A 20 -7.39 -24.45 17.03
CA ARG A 20 -7.68 -23.47 15.98
C ARG A 20 -8.35 -24.21 14.83
N ARG A 21 -9.62 -23.91 14.57
CA ARG A 21 -10.37 -24.39 13.40
C ARG A 21 -9.65 -23.85 12.16
N VAL A 22 -8.97 -24.72 11.42
CA VAL A 22 -8.37 -24.36 10.14
C VAL A 22 -9.52 -24.25 9.15
N THR A 23 -10.00 -23.02 8.92
CA THR A 23 -10.91 -22.77 7.80
C THR A 23 -10.07 -22.86 6.53
N THR A 24 -10.25 -23.93 5.77
CA THR A 24 -9.72 -24.03 4.41
C THR A 24 -10.35 -22.89 3.61
N LYS A 25 -9.61 -21.78 3.45
CA LYS A 25 -9.99 -20.72 2.51
C LYS A 25 -10.13 -21.38 1.15
N LYS A 26 -11.37 -21.53 0.67
CA LYS A 26 -11.65 -21.91 -0.73
C LYS A 26 -10.80 -20.96 -1.57
N LYS A 27 -9.82 -21.48 -2.30
CA LYS A 27 -9.11 -20.69 -3.29
C LYS A 27 -10.14 -20.36 -4.35
N PHE A 28 -10.71 -19.16 -4.27
CA PHE A 28 -11.49 -18.60 -5.34
C PHE A 28 -10.54 -18.56 -6.53
N SER A 29 -10.63 -19.57 -7.40
CA SER A 29 -10.19 -19.48 -8.78
C SER A 29 -11.16 -18.55 -9.48
N GLY A 30 -11.23 -17.30 -8.99
CA GLY A 30 -11.78 -16.22 -9.78
C GLY A 30 -11.06 -16.32 -11.10
N LEU A 31 -11.85 -16.35 -12.18
CA LEU A 31 -11.36 -16.10 -13.51
C LEU A 31 -10.20 -15.14 -13.38
N LYS A 32 -9.07 -15.47 -14.00
CA LYS A 32 -8.05 -14.47 -14.29
C LYS A 32 -8.75 -13.36 -15.07
N LEU A 33 -9.43 -12.44 -14.38
CA LEU A 33 -9.81 -11.11 -14.79
C LEU A 33 -8.50 -10.32 -14.81
N ILE A 34 -7.55 -10.86 -15.56
CA ILE A 34 -6.56 -10.15 -16.33
C ILE A 34 -7.41 -9.47 -17.40
N THR A 35 -8.21 -8.50 -16.95
CA THR A 35 -8.53 -7.35 -17.76
C THR A 35 -7.15 -6.84 -18.13
N LYS A 36 -6.73 -7.14 -19.36
CA LYS A 36 -5.68 -6.40 -20.03
C LYS A 36 -6.20 -4.97 -20.06
N ARG A 37 -6.01 -4.25 -18.96
CA ARG A 37 -6.34 -2.83 -18.86
C ARG A 37 -5.59 -2.20 -20.03
N TYR A 38 -6.32 -1.53 -20.92
CA TYR A 38 -5.75 -0.86 -22.08
C TYR A 38 -4.48 -0.12 -21.66
N GLU A 39 -3.45 -0.09 -22.50
CA GLU A 39 -2.21 0.64 -22.20
C GLU A 39 -2.50 2.08 -21.73
N SER A 40 -3.55 2.71 -22.29
CA SER A 40 -4.08 4.03 -21.91
C SER A 40 -4.64 4.16 -20.48
N THR A 41 -5.00 3.04 -19.85
CA THR A 41 -5.53 2.97 -18.48
C THR A 41 -4.52 2.42 -17.48
N LYS A 42 -3.29 2.10 -17.91
CA LYS A 42 -2.21 1.74 -16.99
C LYS A 42 -1.78 2.97 -16.22
N LYS A 43 -1.55 2.80 -14.91
CA LYS A 43 -1.10 3.90 -14.05
C LYS A 43 0.22 4.47 -14.60
N PRO A 44 0.33 5.79 -14.79
CA PRO A 44 1.52 6.40 -15.33
C PRO A 44 2.69 6.28 -14.35
N LYS A 45 3.90 6.22 -14.90
CA LYS A 45 5.13 6.26 -14.09
C LYS A 45 5.39 7.71 -13.68
N LEU A 46 5.23 8.00 -12.40
CA LEU A 46 5.42 9.34 -11.86
C LEU A 46 6.91 9.70 -11.74
N HIS A 47 7.22 10.99 -11.92
CA HIS A 47 8.53 11.56 -11.63
C HIS A 47 8.81 11.47 -10.13
N LYS A 48 10.04 11.08 -9.80
CA LYS A 48 10.50 11.04 -8.41
C LYS A 48 10.69 12.47 -7.89
N TYR A 49 10.26 12.70 -6.66
CA TYR A 49 10.55 13.96 -5.99
C TYR A 49 12.04 14.06 -5.65
N PRO A 50 12.61 15.28 -5.65
CA PRO A 50 13.97 15.50 -5.18
C PRO A 50 14.11 15.11 -3.71
N LYS A 51 15.33 14.74 -3.30
CA LYS A 51 15.62 14.46 -1.88
C LYS A 51 15.50 15.75 -1.08
N LYS A 52 14.88 15.66 0.10
CA LYS A 52 14.76 16.78 1.02
C LYS A 52 16.16 17.27 1.44
N PRO A 53 16.41 18.58 1.45
CA PRO A 53 17.66 19.13 1.98
C PRO A 53 17.73 18.92 3.50
N SER A 54 18.94 19.05 4.06
CA SER A 54 19.15 19.04 5.52
C SER A 54 18.41 20.21 6.19
N HIS A 55 18.08 20.08 7.47
CA HIS A 55 17.45 21.16 8.24
C HIS A 55 18.30 22.45 8.24
N ASN A 56 19.62 22.27 8.34
CA ASN A 56 20.61 23.35 8.38
C ASN A 56 21.12 23.75 6.98
N ALA A 57 20.46 23.31 5.90
CA ALA A 57 20.80 23.76 4.56
C ALA A 57 20.54 25.27 4.40
N THR A 58 21.27 25.90 3.48
CA THR A 58 21.13 27.32 3.15
C THR A 58 19.74 27.63 2.61
N ASN A 59 19.34 28.90 2.65
CA ASN A 59 18.07 29.32 2.09
C ASN A 59 18.00 29.03 0.58
N ASP A 60 19.08 29.31 -0.16
CA ASP A 60 19.20 29.00 -1.58
C ASP A 60 18.97 27.52 -1.89
N ASP A 61 19.50 26.60 -1.08
CA ASP A 61 19.30 25.16 -1.28
C ASP A 61 17.85 24.74 -1.01
N LYS A 62 17.20 25.38 -0.02
CA LYS A 62 15.78 25.16 0.28
C LYS A 62 14.90 25.68 -0.85
N GLU A 63 15.20 26.85 -1.40
CA GLU A 63 14.50 27.43 -2.55
C GLU A 63 14.64 26.54 -3.80
N LYS A 64 15.87 26.15 -4.16
CA LYS A 64 16.13 25.21 -5.26
C LYS A 64 15.41 23.88 -5.09
N TYR A 65 15.29 23.37 -3.85
CA TYR A 65 14.51 22.17 -3.58
C TYR A 65 13.01 22.39 -3.84
N LEU A 66 12.45 23.51 -3.39
CA LEU A 66 11.04 23.83 -3.58
C LEU A 66 10.68 23.97 -5.06
N GLU A 67 11.52 24.64 -5.85
CA GLU A 67 11.36 24.75 -7.31
C GLU A 67 11.29 23.37 -7.97
N LYS A 68 12.31 22.54 -7.76
CA LYS A 68 12.38 21.18 -8.31
C LYS A 68 11.22 20.30 -7.85
N ARG A 69 10.80 20.44 -6.58
CA ARG A 69 9.65 19.72 -6.03
C ARG A 69 8.35 20.15 -6.71
N ASN A 70 8.14 21.45 -6.92
CA ASN A 70 6.95 21.99 -7.57
C ASN A 70 6.88 21.61 -9.05
N GLU A 71 8.02 21.58 -9.74
CA GLU A 71 8.10 21.04 -11.10
C GLU A 71 7.72 19.56 -11.18
N ALA A 72 8.30 18.71 -10.33
CA ALA A 72 7.95 17.30 -10.28
C ALA A 72 6.47 17.11 -9.91
N HIS A 73 5.96 17.91 -8.98
CA HIS A 73 4.56 17.89 -8.56
C HIS A 73 3.60 18.22 -9.70
N SER A 74 3.84 19.31 -10.43
CA SER A 74 2.99 19.74 -11.53
C SER A 74 2.98 18.74 -12.69
N LYS A 75 4.15 18.18 -13.05
CA LYS A 75 4.27 17.10 -14.05
C LYS A 75 3.47 15.87 -13.63
N ASN A 76 3.60 15.46 -12.37
CA ASN A 76 2.87 14.31 -11.83
C ASN A 76 1.36 14.53 -11.80
N LEU A 77 0.91 15.74 -11.43
CA LEU A 77 -0.51 16.08 -11.42
C LEU A 77 -1.13 15.97 -12.82
N LYS A 78 -0.44 16.46 -13.86
CA LYS A 78 -0.89 16.34 -15.25
C LYS A 78 -1.06 14.88 -15.65
N LEU A 79 -0.04 14.04 -15.41
CA LEU A 79 -0.08 12.61 -15.72
C LEU A 79 -1.22 11.89 -14.99
N ILE A 80 -1.44 12.20 -13.70
CA ILE A 80 -2.53 11.60 -12.92
C ILE A 80 -3.89 12.00 -13.49
N LYS A 81 -4.06 13.29 -13.85
CA LYS A 81 -5.32 13.80 -14.40
C LYS A 81 -5.63 13.16 -15.75
N GLU A 82 -4.67 13.13 -16.67
CA GLU A 82 -4.82 12.48 -17.98
C GLU A 82 -5.15 10.98 -17.83
N TRP A 83 -4.49 10.30 -16.90
CA TRP A 83 -4.79 8.90 -16.61
C TRP A 83 -6.22 8.72 -16.06
N GLN A 84 -6.66 9.57 -15.14
CA GLN A 84 -8.02 9.52 -14.60
C GLN A 84 -9.07 9.77 -15.68
N GLU A 85 -8.85 10.74 -16.56
CA GLU A 85 -9.72 11.02 -17.70
C GLU A 85 -9.80 9.82 -18.65
N ASN A 86 -8.66 9.20 -18.98
CA ASN A 86 -8.61 8.00 -19.83
C ASN A 86 -9.33 6.81 -19.21
N VAL A 87 -9.14 6.56 -17.90
CA VAL A 87 -9.85 5.50 -17.17
C VAL A 87 -11.35 5.76 -17.16
N THR A 88 -11.77 6.99 -16.91
CA THR A 88 -13.19 7.38 -16.86
C THR A 88 -13.84 7.20 -18.22
N ARG A 89 -13.18 7.66 -19.30
CA ARG A 89 -13.65 7.48 -20.68
C ARG A 89 -13.73 6.00 -21.06
N ALA A 90 -12.71 5.22 -20.75
CA ALA A 90 -12.72 3.78 -21.04
C ALA A 90 -13.83 3.04 -20.29
N ASN A 91 -14.11 3.41 -19.04
CA ASN A 91 -15.22 2.85 -18.27
C ASN A 91 -16.58 3.25 -18.82
N ALA A 92 -16.75 4.51 -19.23
CA ALA A 92 -17.98 5.00 -19.87
C ALA A 92 -18.25 4.22 -21.17
N LEU A 93 -17.26 4.09 -22.05
CA LEU A 93 -17.37 3.32 -23.28
C LEU A 93 -17.68 1.83 -23.03
N ASN A 94 -17.01 1.21 -22.06
CA ASN A 94 -17.32 -0.17 -21.69
C ASN A 94 -18.75 -0.33 -21.19
N LYS A 95 -19.28 0.66 -20.45
CA LYS A 95 -20.67 0.65 -20.01
C LYS A 95 -21.63 0.83 -21.18
N GLU A 96 -21.35 1.72 -22.13
CA GLU A 96 -22.18 1.90 -23.33
C GLU A 96 -22.21 0.65 -24.22
N ILE A 97 -21.09 -0.05 -24.36
CA ILE A 97 -20.98 -1.21 -25.27
C ILE A 97 -21.45 -2.52 -24.59
N TYR A 98 -21.15 -2.71 -23.31
CA TYR A 98 -21.33 -3.99 -22.62
C TYR A 98 -22.21 -3.91 -21.35
N GLY A 99 -22.61 -2.71 -20.94
CA GLY A 99 -23.50 -2.50 -19.80
C GLY A 99 -24.95 -2.55 -20.25
N GLY A 100 -25.49 -3.76 -20.37
CA GLY A 100 -26.93 -3.98 -20.52
C GLY A 100 -27.75 -3.32 -19.41
#